data_AF-A0A9E3X344-F1
#
_entry.id   AF-A0A9E3X344-F1
#
_cell.length_a   1.000
_cell.length_b   1.000
_cell.length_c   1.000
_cell.angle_alpha   90.00
_cell.angle_beta   90.00
_cell.angle_gamma   90.00
#
_symmetry.space_group_name_H-M   'P 1'
#
loop_
_entity.id
_entity.type
_entity.pdbx_description
1 polymer ?
#
loop_
_entity_poly.entity_id
_entity_poly.type
_entity_poly.pdbx_seq_one_letter_code
_entity_poly.pdbx_strand_id
1 'polypeptide(L)'
;PVPSVYLMKSDETSFTAAAGTVTECAQGWYTVTLTTTETNTDGDLCIYATGTGTDRWNDKVQVYTPPTGPYTVTISDSQLFAIADTVWRRSLAHIRASSVTEALVSRSPIGMLSKFLNRVKNNTVSGELEVYEEDDSTLFFSDPVTTVSYDSAAVITEINPSA
;
A
#
# COMPACT_ATOMS: atom_id res chain seq x y z
N PRO A 1 21.71 36.11 27.55
CA PRO A 1 20.71 36.84 26.72
C PRO A 1 19.37 36.14 26.90
N VAL A 2 18.27 36.85 27.14
CA VAL A 2 16.96 36.19 27.24
C VAL A 2 16.45 35.98 25.81
N PRO A 3 16.23 34.75 25.35
CA PRO A 3 15.68 34.52 24.02
C PRO A 3 14.23 34.96 23.94
N SER A 4 13.84 35.49 22.79
CA SER A 4 12.46 35.84 22.49
C SER A 4 11.94 34.95 21.36
N VAL A 5 10.96 34.11 21.68
CA VAL A 5 10.24 33.31 20.69
C VAL A 5 8.87 33.93 20.49
N TYR A 6 8.48 34.06 19.22
CA TYR A 6 7.19 34.55 18.80
C TYR A 6 6.51 33.50 17.93
N LEU A 7 5.20 33.40 18.06
CA LEU A 7 4.36 32.43 17.38
C LEU A 7 3.29 33.16 16.58
N MET A 8 2.85 32.58 15.48
CA MET A 8 1.67 33.01 14.74
C MET A 8 0.86 31.77 14.38
N LYS A 9 -0.38 31.72 14.86
CA LYS A 9 -1.31 30.62 14.58
C LYS A 9 -1.95 30.77 13.20
N SER A 10 -2.60 29.72 12.74
CA SER A 10 -3.27 29.69 11.43
C SER A 10 -4.43 30.69 11.31
N ASP A 11 -5.03 31.10 12.43
CA ASP A 11 -6.10 32.11 12.51
C ASP A 11 -5.58 33.54 12.75
N GLU A 12 -4.26 33.75 12.75
CA GLU A 12 -3.63 35.03 13.04
C GLU A 12 -2.88 35.61 11.84
N THR A 13 -2.64 36.93 11.88
CA THR A 13 -1.90 37.65 10.82
C THR A 13 -0.65 38.36 11.34
N SER A 14 -0.34 38.22 12.63
CA SER A 14 0.86 38.81 13.25
C SER A 14 1.44 37.90 14.32
N PHE A 15 2.76 37.94 14.45
CA PHE A 15 3.49 37.23 15.49
C PHE A 15 3.24 37.83 16.88
N THR A 16 2.95 36.96 17.85
CA THR A 16 2.79 37.29 19.26
C THR A 16 3.85 36.56 20.08
N ALA A 17 4.31 37.15 21.19
CA ALA A 17 5.27 36.49 22.06
C ALA A 17 4.70 35.16 22.57
N ALA A 18 5.52 34.11 22.58
CA ALA A 18 5.12 32.82 23.15
C ALA A 18 4.72 33.03 24.62
N ALA A 19 3.51 32.61 24.97
CA ALA A 19 2.99 32.60 26.34
C ALA A 19 3.59 31.45 27.16
N GLY A 20 4.07 30.41 26.47
CA GLY A 20 4.82 29.30 27.03
C GLY A 20 6.17 29.66 27.67
N THR A 21 6.77 28.71 28.38
CA THR A 21 8.14 28.88 28.88
C THR A 21 9.15 28.63 27.75
N VAL A 22 10.01 29.62 27.51
CA VAL A 22 11.14 29.53 26.58
C VAL A 22 12.44 29.37 27.39
N THR A 23 13.20 28.32 27.12
CA THR A 23 14.48 28.05 27.80
C THR A 23 15.60 27.85 26.77
N GLU A 24 16.72 28.54 26.94
CA GLU A 24 17.93 28.24 26.17
C GLU A 24 18.61 26.99 26.74
N CYS A 25 18.88 26.01 25.88
CA CYS A 25 19.58 24.79 26.26
C CYS A 25 21.10 24.97 26.16
N ALA A 26 21.60 25.39 25.00
CA ALA A 26 22.99 25.78 24.73
C ALA A 26 23.13 26.28 23.29
N GLN A 27 24.13 27.12 23.00
CA GLN A 27 24.55 27.45 21.62
C GLN A 27 23.41 27.98 20.73
N GLY A 28 22.45 28.74 21.28
CA GLY A 28 21.31 29.23 20.51
C GLY A 28 20.23 28.18 20.19
N TRP A 29 20.28 27.00 20.81
CA TRP A 29 19.18 26.04 20.81
C TRP A 29 18.20 26.33 21.94
N TYR A 30 16.91 26.35 21.63
CA TYR A 30 15.84 26.70 22.56
C TYR A 30 14.81 25.58 22.68
N THR A 31 14.27 25.39 23.88
CA THR A 31 13.06 24.62 24.12
C THR A 31 11.91 25.59 24.41
N VAL A 32 10.76 25.31 23.82
CA VAL A 32 9.54 26.10 23.99
C VAL A 32 8.43 25.16 24.45
N THR A 33 7.89 25.42 25.63
CA THR A 33 6.73 24.68 26.13
C THR A 33 5.46 25.36 25.66
N LEU A 34 4.81 24.82 24.62
CA LEU A 34 3.57 25.37 24.10
C LEU A 34 2.40 25.17 25.07
N THR A 35 1.54 26.18 25.18
CA THR A 35 0.30 26.14 25.94
C THR A 35 -0.87 25.67 25.08
N THR A 36 -1.98 25.30 25.71
CA THR A 36 -3.21 24.91 24.99
C THR A 36 -3.72 26.03 24.09
N THR A 37 -3.56 27.30 24.48
CA THR A 37 -4.00 28.46 23.69
C THR A 37 -3.14 28.68 22.44
N GLU A 38 -1.89 28.26 22.46
CA GLU A 38 -0.98 28.39 21.30
C GLU A 38 -1.19 27.25 20.28
N THR A 39 -1.79 26.14 20.71
CA THR A 39 -2.08 24.97 19.86
C THR A 39 -3.58 24.69 19.70
N ASN A 40 -4.45 25.68 19.99
CA ASN A 40 -5.91 25.49 19.89
C ASN A 40 -6.48 25.75 18.49
N THR A 41 -5.64 26.19 17.55
CA THR A 41 -6.04 26.39 16.16
C THR A 41 -5.35 25.35 15.28
N ASP A 42 -6.15 24.50 14.64
CA ASP A 42 -5.63 23.57 13.63
C ASP A 42 -5.08 24.35 12.42
N GLY A 43 -3.96 23.90 11.88
CA GLY A 43 -3.28 24.51 10.73
C GLY A 43 -1.81 24.83 10.99
N ASP A 44 -1.27 25.75 10.21
CA ASP A 44 0.13 26.17 10.32
C ASP A 44 0.36 26.95 11.63
N LEU A 45 1.43 26.57 12.35
CA LEU A 45 2.01 27.32 13.46
C LEU A 45 3.41 27.78 13.05
N CYS A 46 3.52 29.09 12.78
CA CYS A 46 4.77 29.72 12.40
C CYS A 46 5.55 30.13 13.64
N ILE A 47 6.86 29.90 13.65
CA ILE A 47 7.77 30.19 14.75
C ILE A 47 8.82 31.18 14.27
N TYR A 48 9.05 32.22 15.07
CA TYR A 48 10.11 33.22 14.87
C TYR A 48 10.89 33.37 16.18
N ALA A 49 12.15 32.96 16.19
CA ALA A 49 13.03 33.05 17.34
C ALA A 49 14.17 34.05 17.10
N THR A 50 14.44 34.89 18.10
CA THR A 50 15.50 35.89 18.06
C THR A 50 16.19 36.00 19.43
N GLY A 51 17.46 36.36 19.42
CA GLY A 51 18.25 36.59 20.63
C GLY A 51 19.40 37.57 20.36
N THR A 52 19.86 38.27 21.41
CA THR A 52 21.03 39.16 21.27
C THR A 52 22.29 38.33 21.03
N GLY A 53 22.97 38.58 19.91
CA GLY A 53 24.19 37.87 19.55
C GLY A 53 23.97 36.48 18.95
N THR A 54 22.73 36.13 18.60
CA THR A 54 22.39 34.89 17.90
C THR A 54 21.74 35.19 16.56
N ASP A 55 21.84 34.27 15.61
CA ASP A 55 21.09 34.37 14.36
C ASP A 55 19.58 34.21 14.61
N ARG A 56 18.80 34.80 13.71
CA ARG A 56 17.34 34.62 13.70
C ARG A 56 17.01 33.24 13.16
N TRP A 57 16.03 32.60 13.76
CA TRP A 57 15.54 31.30 13.32
C TRP A 57 14.04 31.34 13.07
N ASN A 58 13.63 30.80 11.93
CA ASN A 58 12.23 30.77 11.52
C ASN A 58 11.88 29.33 11.14
N ASP A 59 10.71 28.88 11.54
CA ASP A 59 10.20 27.55 11.20
C ASP A 59 8.68 27.54 11.10
N LYS A 60 8.16 26.46 10.52
CA LYS A 60 6.73 26.24 10.39
C LYS A 60 6.41 24.79 10.71
N VAL A 61 5.57 24.60 11.71
CA VAL A 61 5.03 23.29 12.09
C VAL A 61 3.52 23.27 11.86
N GLN A 62 2.92 22.08 11.88
CA GLN A 62 1.48 21.93 11.73
C GLN A 62 0.86 21.46 13.04
N VAL A 63 -0.16 22.19 13.50
CA VAL A 63 -1.03 21.79 14.61
C VAL A 63 -2.24 21.09 14.01
N TYR A 64 -2.59 19.92 14.55
CA TYR A 64 -3.81 19.24 14.20
C TYR A 64 -4.41 18.60 15.44
N THR A 65 -5.73 18.67 15.52
CA THR A 65 -6.49 17.96 16.54
C THR A 65 -6.58 16.49 16.11
N PRO A 66 -5.99 15.54 16.86
CA PRO A 66 -6.13 14.14 16.52
C PRO A 66 -7.62 13.75 16.62
N PRO A 67 -8.14 12.95 15.68
CA PRO A 67 -9.48 12.40 15.81
C PRO A 67 -9.61 11.65 17.14
N THR A 68 -10.66 11.92 17.91
CA THR A 68 -10.92 11.20 19.16
C THR A 68 -11.81 9.98 18.89
N GLY A 69 -11.48 8.86 19.54
CA GLY A 69 -12.28 7.63 19.49
C GLY A 69 -11.51 6.42 18.95
N PRO A 70 -12.08 5.20 19.08
CA PRO A 70 -11.50 4.01 18.48
C PRO A 70 -11.55 4.12 16.96
N TYR A 71 -10.38 4.05 16.31
CA TYR A 71 -10.29 3.95 14.86
C TYR A 71 -10.94 2.64 14.42
N THR A 72 -12.16 2.72 13.91
CA THR A 72 -12.86 1.55 13.36
C THR A 72 -12.63 1.58 11.86
N VAL A 73 -11.76 0.70 11.36
CA VAL A 73 -11.63 0.48 9.92
C VAL A 73 -12.77 -0.45 9.51
N THR A 74 -13.85 0.13 8.98
CA THR A 74 -14.92 -0.66 8.38
C THR A 74 -14.49 -1.08 6.99
N ILE A 75 -14.12 -2.35 6.85
CA ILE A 75 -13.83 -2.97 5.55
C ILE A 75 -15.12 -3.63 5.08
N SER A 76 -15.67 -3.21 3.95
CA SER A 76 -16.85 -3.89 3.37
C SER A 76 -16.48 -5.31 2.93
N ASP A 77 -17.47 -6.19 2.83
CA ASP A 77 -17.25 -7.55 2.32
C ASP A 77 -16.58 -7.52 0.93
N SER A 78 -16.98 -6.58 0.06
CA SER A 78 -16.36 -6.37 -1.25
C SER A 78 -14.87 -5.99 -1.19
N GLN A 79 -14.48 -5.14 -0.23
CA GLN A 79 -13.09 -4.76 -0.02
C GLN A 79 -12.27 -5.89 0.59
N LEU A 80 -12.86 -6.66 1.50
CA LEU A 80 -12.28 -7.90 2.03
C LEU A 80 -11.97 -8.89 0.90
N PHE A 81 -12.89 -9.04 -0.05
CA PHE A 81 -12.67 -9.88 -1.24
C PHE A 81 -11.54 -9.35 -2.13
N ALA A 82 -11.48 -8.03 -2.37
CA ALA A 82 -10.41 -7.42 -3.16
C ALA A 82 -9.02 -7.59 -2.52
N ILE A 83 -8.93 -7.43 -1.19
CA ILE A 83 -7.70 -7.66 -0.43
C ILE A 83 -7.31 -9.14 -0.47
N ALA A 84 -8.27 -10.05 -0.29
CA ALA A 84 -8.02 -11.49 -0.35
C ALA A 84 -7.54 -11.94 -1.74
N ASP A 85 -8.04 -11.31 -2.80
CA ASP A 85 -7.63 -11.56 -4.18
C ASP A 85 -6.21 -11.04 -4.47
N THR A 86 -5.91 -9.83 -4.01
CA THR A 86 -4.64 -9.14 -4.31
C THR A 86 -3.47 -9.62 -3.43
N VAL A 87 -3.71 -9.85 -2.14
CA VAL A 87 -2.64 -10.08 -1.15
C VAL A 87 -2.53 -11.55 -0.75
N TRP A 88 -3.65 -12.26 -0.62
CA TRP A 88 -3.66 -13.56 0.06
C TRP A 88 -3.71 -14.77 -0.87
N ARG A 89 -3.82 -14.59 -2.19
CA ARG A 89 -3.97 -15.67 -3.19
C ARG A 89 -4.97 -16.73 -2.68
N ARG A 90 -6.26 -16.45 -2.85
CA ARG A 90 -7.43 -17.24 -2.39
C ARG A 90 -7.11 -18.67 -1.92
N SER A 91 -7.31 -18.95 -0.63
CA SER A 91 -7.35 -20.35 -0.17
C SER A 91 -8.54 -21.09 -0.81
N LEU A 92 -8.39 -22.40 -1.08
CA LEU A 92 -9.42 -23.22 -1.75
C LEU A 92 -10.80 -23.15 -1.06
N ALA A 93 -10.83 -22.92 0.25
CA ALA A 93 -12.06 -22.74 1.02
C ALA A 93 -12.84 -21.47 0.62
N HIS A 94 -12.15 -20.38 0.27
CA HIS A 94 -12.74 -19.10 -0.14
C HIS A 94 -13.12 -19.04 -1.63
N ILE A 95 -12.62 -19.95 -2.46
CA ILE A 95 -13.06 -20.12 -3.86
C ILE A 95 -14.47 -20.73 -3.88
N ARG A 96 -14.77 -21.68 -2.99
CA ARG A 96 -16.08 -22.34 -2.91
C ARG A 96 -17.24 -21.43 -2.48
N ALA A 97 -16.97 -20.38 -1.70
CA ALA A 97 -17.99 -19.49 -1.15
C ALA A 97 -18.38 -18.31 -2.07
N SER A 98 -17.75 -18.18 -3.24
CA SER A 98 -17.99 -17.07 -4.15
C SER A 98 -19.26 -17.30 -4.98
N SER A 99 -20.15 -16.30 -5.00
CA SER A 99 -21.45 -16.34 -5.67
C SER A 99 -21.45 -15.80 -7.10
N VAL A 100 -20.30 -15.35 -7.61
CA VAL A 100 -20.18 -14.91 -9.01
C VAL A 100 -20.14 -16.14 -9.92
N THR A 101 -20.91 -16.12 -11.01
CA THR A 101 -21.15 -17.27 -11.90
C THR A 101 -19.87 -17.93 -12.43
N GLU A 102 -18.79 -17.16 -12.60
CA GLU A 102 -17.47 -17.66 -13.00
C GLU A 102 -16.78 -18.56 -11.94
N ALA A 103 -17.12 -18.37 -10.67
CA ALA A 103 -16.58 -19.17 -9.58
C ALA A 103 -17.19 -20.57 -9.50
N LEU A 104 -18.30 -20.85 -10.20
CA LEU A 104 -18.90 -22.18 -10.29
C LEU A 104 -18.11 -23.13 -11.20
N VAL A 105 -17.55 -22.62 -12.28
CA VAL A 105 -16.78 -23.38 -13.28
C VAL A 105 -15.33 -23.64 -12.82
N SER A 106 -14.84 -22.82 -11.88
CA SER A 106 -13.47 -22.84 -11.35
C SER A 106 -13.32 -23.68 -10.06
N ARG A 107 -14.32 -24.51 -9.71
CA ARG A 107 -14.41 -25.21 -8.40
C ARG A 107 -13.50 -26.42 -8.24
N SER A 108 -12.92 -26.93 -9.32
CA SER A 108 -11.95 -28.02 -9.25
C SER A 108 -10.54 -27.50 -9.57
N PRO A 109 -9.49 -28.12 -9.00
CA PRO A 109 -8.12 -27.86 -9.46
C PRO A 109 -7.97 -28.01 -10.97
N ILE A 110 -8.73 -28.92 -11.58
CA ILE A 110 -8.87 -29.08 -13.04
C ILE A 110 -9.55 -27.89 -13.72
N GLY A 111 -10.58 -27.27 -13.13
CA GLY A 111 -11.25 -26.10 -13.67
C GLY A 111 -10.39 -24.83 -13.58
N MET A 112 -9.60 -24.69 -12.50
CA MET A 112 -8.60 -23.63 -12.39
C MET A 112 -7.47 -23.83 -13.39
N LEU A 113 -6.96 -25.05 -13.51
CA LEU A 113 -5.94 -25.39 -14.50
C LEU A 113 -6.49 -25.21 -15.93
N SER A 114 -7.75 -25.57 -16.19
CA SER A 114 -8.42 -25.34 -17.47
C SER A 114 -8.64 -23.86 -17.75
N LYS A 115 -8.82 -22.98 -16.74
CA LYS A 115 -8.84 -21.51 -16.97
C LYS A 115 -7.44 -20.96 -17.34
N PHE A 116 -6.38 -21.56 -16.80
CA PHE A 116 -5.00 -21.23 -17.17
C PHE A 116 -4.55 -21.86 -18.50
N LEU A 117 -5.07 -23.04 -18.84
CA LEU A 117 -4.69 -23.81 -20.04
C LEU A 117 -5.62 -23.57 -21.24
N ASN A 118 -6.91 -23.28 -21.07
CA ASN A 118 -7.82 -23.00 -22.20
C ASN A 118 -7.47 -21.70 -22.92
N ARG A 119 -6.72 -20.80 -22.26
CA ARG A 119 -6.19 -19.59 -22.88
C ARG A 119 -4.91 -19.84 -23.68
N VAL A 120 -4.38 -21.06 -23.64
CA VAL A 120 -3.13 -21.44 -24.28
C VAL A 120 -3.42 -22.55 -25.29
N LYS A 121 -3.44 -22.19 -26.57
CA LYS A 121 -3.61 -23.15 -27.66
C LYS A 121 -2.24 -23.46 -28.23
N ASN A 122 -1.85 -24.73 -28.25
CA ASN A 122 -0.74 -25.16 -29.07
C ASN A 122 -1.26 -25.27 -30.51
N ASN A 123 -0.97 -24.26 -31.33
CA ASN A 123 -1.38 -24.28 -32.72
C ASN A 123 -0.39 -25.13 -33.51
N THR A 124 -0.75 -26.41 -33.66
CA THR A 124 0.06 -27.40 -34.38
C THR A 124 0.24 -27.09 -35.86
N VAL A 125 -0.50 -26.13 -36.43
CA VAL A 125 -0.36 -25.69 -37.82
C VAL A 125 0.71 -24.61 -37.95
N SER A 126 0.78 -23.66 -37.02
CA SER A 126 1.82 -22.60 -37.00
C SER A 126 3.08 -23.01 -36.22
N GLY A 127 2.99 -24.02 -35.35
CA GLY A 127 4.08 -24.40 -34.44
C GLY A 127 4.27 -23.40 -33.29
N GLU A 128 3.28 -22.55 -33.02
CA GLU A 128 3.34 -21.50 -32.01
C GLU A 128 2.45 -21.84 -30.81
N LEU A 129 2.87 -21.36 -29.64
CA LEU A 129 2.03 -21.25 -28.48
C LEU A 129 1.24 -19.96 -28.64
N GLU A 130 -0.06 -20.07 -28.80
CA GLU A 130 -0.95 -18.92 -28.92
C GLU A 130 -1.68 -18.70 -27.60
N VAL A 131 -1.54 -17.50 -27.05
CA VAL A 131 -2.29 -17.06 -25.87
C VAL A 131 -3.37 -16.08 -26.30
N TYR A 132 -4.59 -16.35 -25.91
CA TYR A 132 -5.77 -15.54 -26.25
C TYR A 132 -6.19 -14.66 -25.07
N GLU A 133 -6.85 -13.54 -25.38
CA GLU A 133 -7.49 -12.68 -24.39
C GLU A 133 -8.70 -13.37 -23.74
N GLU A 134 -9.43 -12.65 -22.89
CA GLU A 134 -10.57 -13.22 -22.13
C GLU A 134 -11.77 -13.63 -22.99
N ASP A 135 -11.74 -13.30 -24.29
CA ASP A 135 -12.79 -13.61 -25.26
C ASP A 135 -12.55 -14.90 -26.06
N ASP A 136 -11.45 -15.62 -25.77
CA ASP A 136 -11.03 -16.87 -26.44
C ASP A 136 -10.92 -16.77 -27.98
N SER A 137 -10.82 -15.56 -28.54
CA SER A 137 -10.83 -15.33 -29.99
C SER A 137 -9.82 -14.28 -30.45
N THR A 138 -9.48 -13.32 -29.60
CA THR A 138 -8.47 -12.30 -29.83
C THR A 138 -7.12 -12.82 -29.35
N LEU A 139 -6.13 -12.87 -30.24
CA LEU A 139 -4.76 -13.28 -29.89
C LEU A 139 -4.09 -12.20 -29.04
N PHE A 140 -3.69 -12.56 -27.82
CA PHE A 140 -2.95 -11.68 -26.91
C PHE A 140 -1.45 -11.70 -27.22
N PHE A 141 -0.85 -12.89 -27.38
CA PHE A 141 0.49 -13.05 -27.95
C PHE A 141 0.67 -14.44 -28.56
N SER A 142 1.62 -14.59 -29.48
CA SER A 142 2.12 -15.88 -29.91
C SER A 142 3.64 -15.93 -29.82
N ASP A 143 4.17 -17.12 -29.54
CA ASP A 143 5.60 -17.38 -29.49
C ASP A 143 5.89 -18.77 -30.08
N PRO A 144 6.88 -18.96 -30.96
CA PRO A 144 7.25 -20.28 -31.47
C PRO A 144 7.52 -21.27 -30.35
N VAL A 145 6.91 -22.45 -30.44
CA VAL A 145 7.24 -23.59 -29.58
C VAL A 145 8.56 -24.16 -30.08
N THR A 146 9.66 -23.73 -29.49
CA THR A 146 10.94 -24.44 -29.64
C THR A 146 10.84 -25.73 -28.85
N THR A 147 10.68 -26.85 -29.53
CA THR A 147 10.77 -28.17 -28.91
C THR A 147 12.17 -28.35 -28.34
N VAL A 148 12.31 -28.13 -27.03
CA VAL A 148 13.44 -28.66 -26.29
C VAL A 148 13.18 -30.16 -26.16
N SER A 149 13.84 -30.94 -27.01
CA SER A 149 13.85 -32.40 -26.90
C SER A 149 14.56 -32.75 -25.59
N TYR A 150 13.80 -33.12 -24.56
CA TYR A 150 14.38 -33.77 -23.40
C TYR A 150 14.71 -35.20 -23.81
N ASP A 151 15.95 -35.62 -23.56
CA ASP A 151 16.38 -37.00 -23.73
C ASP A 151 15.37 -37.92 -23.01
N SER A 152 14.74 -38.82 -23.76
CA SER A 152 13.69 -39.73 -23.29
C SER A 152 14.18 -40.76 -22.27
N ALA A 153 15.46 -40.68 -21.87
CA ALA A 153 16.06 -41.52 -20.84
C ALA A 153 15.57 -41.24 -19.41
N ALA A 154 14.95 -40.09 -19.11
CA ALA A 154 14.41 -39.82 -17.77
C ALA A 154 12.96 -40.31 -17.60
N VAL A 155 12.75 -41.62 -17.73
CA VAL A 155 11.47 -42.25 -17.35
C VAL A 155 11.37 -42.25 -15.82
N ILE A 156 10.63 -41.29 -15.26
CA ILE A 156 10.18 -41.39 -13.85
C ILE A 156 9.16 -42.53 -13.81
N THR A 157 9.62 -43.69 -13.37
CA THR A 157 8.74 -44.83 -13.13
C THR A 157 8.23 -44.69 -11.70
N GLU A 158 6.93 -44.43 -11.54
CA GLU A 158 6.30 -44.44 -10.21
C GLU A 158 6.36 -45.88 -9.67
N ILE A 159 7.26 -46.11 -8.72
CA ILE A 159 7.29 -47.36 -7.97
C ILE A 159 6.12 -47.29 -7.01
N ASN A 160 5.02 -47.99 -7.33
CA ASN A 160 3.97 -48.27 -6.36
C ASN A 160 4.63 -48.95 -5.14
N PRO A 161 4.67 -48.33 -3.96
CA PRO A 161 5.08 -49.05 -2.76
C PRO A 161 4.05 -50.17 -2.57
N SER A 162 4.55 -51.40 -2.53
CA SER A 162 3.82 -52.66 -2.59
C SER A 162 2.51 -52.70 -1.77
N ALA A 163 1.55 -53.46 -2.30
CA ALA A 163 0.42 -54.02 -1.55
C ALA A 163 0.88 -54.80 -0.30
#